data_AF-A0ABD0PBW2-F1
#
_entry.id   AF-A0ABD0PBW2-F1
#
_cell.length_a   1.000
_cell.length_b   1.000
_cell.length_c   1.000
_cell.angle_alpha   90.00
_cell.angle_beta   90.00
_cell.angle_gamma   90.00
#
_symmetry.space_group_name_H-M   'P 1'
#
loop_
_entity.id
_entity.type
_entity.pdbx_description
1 polymer ?
#
loop_
_entity_poly.entity_id
_entity_poly.type
_entity_poly.pdbx_seq_one_letter_code
_entity_poly.pdbx_strand_id
1 'polypeptide(L)' 'GSGVSSQGCQGGCQTCSVYNGCLTCKPKLFIHLERDGMRQIGVCLASCPNGFYGTRSPDRNDCI' A
#
# COMPACT_ATOMS: atom_id res chain seq x y z
N GLY A 1 1.57 -4.39 -18.25
CA GLY A 1 2.08 -5.49 -17.42
C GLY A 1 1.26 -5.52 -16.16
N SER A 2 0.17 -6.27 -16.17
CA SER A 2 -0.83 -6.28 -15.10
C SER A 2 -0.46 -7.37 -14.09
N GLY A 3 -0.06 -6.95 -12.89
CA GLY A 3 0.38 -7.85 -11.82
C GLY A 3 -0.75 -8.70 -11.29
N VAL A 4 -0.76 -9.98 -11.66
CA VAL A 4 -1.55 -11.02 -10.99
C VAL A 4 -0.56 -12.08 -10.52
N SER A 5 -0.25 -12.07 -9.24
CA SER A 5 0.32 -13.23 -8.56
C SER A 5 -0.34 -13.38 -7.19
N SER A 6 -1.45 -14.10 -7.18
CA SER A 6 -1.87 -14.90 -6.02
C SER A 6 -0.75 -15.89 -5.69
N GLN A 7 -0.24 -15.78 -4.45
CA GLN A 7 0.49 -16.74 -3.59
C GLN A 7 1.38 -16.01 -2.56
N GLY A 8 1.45 -14.68 -2.61
CA GLY A 8 2.14 -13.83 -1.63
C GLY A 8 1.67 -12.38 -1.79
N CYS A 9 2.09 -11.51 -0.88
CA CYS A 9 1.76 -10.10 -0.97
C CYS A 9 2.28 -9.50 -2.28
N GLN A 10 1.49 -8.60 -2.88
CA GLN A 10 1.86 -7.91 -4.13
C GLN A 10 3.23 -7.23 -3.99
N GLY A 11 3.95 -7.07 -5.11
CA GLY A 11 5.30 -6.50 -5.14
C GLY A 11 5.40 -5.18 -4.37
N GLY A 12 6.29 -5.12 -3.38
CA GLY A 12 6.45 -3.95 -2.50
C GLY A 12 5.74 -4.06 -1.14
N CYS A 13 4.86 -5.04 -0.98
CA CYS A 13 4.18 -5.32 0.28
C CYS A 13 4.95 -6.36 1.12
N GLN A 14 5.08 -6.12 2.42
CA GLN A 14 5.76 -6.99 3.38
C GLN A 14 4.77 -7.91 4.12
N THR A 15 3.62 -7.38 4.53
CA THR A 15 2.52 -8.16 5.14
C THR A 15 1.19 -7.75 4.49
N CYS A 16 0.31 -8.71 4.24
CA CYS A 16 -0.95 -8.48 3.55
C CYS A 16 -2.05 -9.39 4.07
N SER A 17 -3.30 -8.98 3.84
CA SER A 17 -4.48 -9.82 4.01
C SER A 17 -5.32 -9.83 2.74
N VAL A 18 -6.16 -10.86 2.60
CA VAL A 18 -7.04 -11.00 1.44
C VAL A 18 -8.04 -9.83 1.32
N TYR A 19 -8.49 -9.29 2.45
CA TYR A 19 -9.54 -8.26 2.48
C TYR A 19 -9.01 -6.84 2.44
N ASN A 20 -7.89 -6.57 3.12
CA ASN A 20 -7.35 -5.21 3.26
C ASN A 20 -6.18 -4.94 2.31
N GLY A 21 -5.77 -5.93 1.49
CA GLY A 21 -4.57 -5.82 0.68
C GLY A 21 -3.33 -5.71 1.56
N CYS A 22 -2.45 -4.75 1.25
CA CYS A 22 -1.23 -4.57 2.00
C CYS A 22 -1.48 -3.95 3.39
N LEU A 23 -0.94 -4.57 4.43
CA LEU A 23 -0.95 -4.07 5.81
C LEU A 23 0.34 -3.31 6.15
N THR A 24 1.47 -3.70 5.55
CA THR A 24 2.76 -3.04 5.75
C THR A 24 3.60 -3.11 4.49
N CYS A 25 4.09 -1.97 4.03
CA CYS A 25 4.96 -1.87 2.87
C CYS A 25 6.43 -2.11 3.22
N LYS A 26 7.22 -2.53 2.24
CA LYS A 26 8.69 -2.57 2.37
C LYS A 26 9.24 -1.18 2.69
N PRO A 27 10.39 -1.09 3.37
CA PRO A 27 11.05 0.19 3.65
C PRO A 27 11.20 1.05 2.40
N LYS A 28 11.09 2.37 2.56
CA LYS A 28 11.12 3.43 1.51
C LYS A 28 9.83 3.60 0.69
N LEU A 29 8.94 2.61 0.66
CA LEU A 29 7.63 2.76 0.03
C LEU A 29 6.64 3.41 1.00
N PHE A 30 5.59 4.01 0.44
CA PHE A 30 4.47 4.59 1.16
C PHE A 30 3.25 3.68 1.05
N ILE A 31 2.56 3.46 2.17
CA ILE A 31 1.24 2.83 2.15
C ILE A 31 0.20 3.89 1.80
N HIS A 32 -0.62 3.60 0.81
CA HIS A 32 -1.77 4.40 0.43
C HIS A 32 -3.02 3.54 0.56
N LEU A 33 -4.11 4.12 1.07
CA LEU A 33 -5.36 3.42 1.24
C LEU A 33 -6.32 3.79 0.11
N GLU A 34 -6.42 2.92 -0.88
CA GLU A 34 -7.36 3.07 -1.98
C GLU A 34 -8.76 2.67 -1.53
N ARG A 35 -9.75 3.51 -1.88
CA ARG A 35 -11.15 3.26 -1.57
C ARG A 35 -11.87 2.74 -2.81
N ASP A 36 -12.46 1.56 -2.67
CA ASP A 36 -13.32 0.93 -3.67
C ASP A 36 -14.70 0.70 -3.05
N GLY A 37 -15.59 1.67 -3.24
CA GLY A 37 -16.89 1.71 -2.58
C GLY A 37 -16.77 1.81 -1.05
N MET A 38 -17.21 0.76 -0.34
CA MET A 38 -17.08 0.65 1.12
C MET A 38 -15.80 -0.05 1.56
N ARG A 39 -15.02 -0.60 0.63
CA ARG A 39 -13.79 -1.31 0.92
C ARG A 39 -12.61 -0.34 0.89
N GLN A 40 -11.65 -0.58 1.77
CA GLN A 40 -10.39 0.14 1.82
C GLN A 40 -9.25 -0.87 1.70
N ILE A 41 -8.37 -0.67 0.73
CA ILE A 41 -7.27 -1.58 0.42
C ILE A 41 -5.96 -0.81 0.51
N GLY A 42 -5.00 -1.36 1.26
CA GLY A 42 -3.63 -0.84 1.28
C GLY A 42 -2.85 -1.24 0.04
N VAL A 43 -2.24 -0.25 -0.60
CA VAL A 43 -1.33 -0.40 -1.73
C VAL A 43 0.01 0.27 -1.40
N CYS A 44 1.10 -0.24 -1.96
CA CYS A 44 2.44 0.31 -1.74
C CYS A 44 2.91 1.08 -2.96
N LEU A 45 3.26 2.35 -2.77
CA LEU A 45 3.66 3.27 -3.83
C LEU A 45 5.05 3.85 -3.55
N ALA A 46 5.81 4.14 -4.61
CA ALA A 46 7.09 4.84 -4.49
C ALA A 46 6.90 6.34 -4.20
N SER A 47 5.78 6.90 -4.63
CA SER A 47 5.38 8.30 -4.44
C SER A 47 3.88 8.40 -4.25
N CYS A 48 3.42 9.35 -3.44
CA CYS A 48 1.99 9.54 -3.19
C CYS A 48 1.25 10.11 -4.40
N PRO A 49 -0.02 9.73 -4.60
CA PRO A 49 -0.86 10.25 -5.68
C PRO A 49 -1.22 11.73 -5.46
N ASN A 50 -1.74 12.36 -6.52
CA ASN A 50 -2.15 13.77 -6.47
C ASN A 50 -3.19 14.01 -5.37
N GLY A 51 -3.01 15.08 -4.60
CA GLY A 51 -3.88 15.41 -3.47
C GLY A 51 -3.48 14.76 -2.15
N PHE A 52 -2.47 13.90 -2.16
CA PHE A 52 -1.88 13.30 -0.96
C PHE A 52 -0.44 13.78 -0.77
N TYR A 53 0.02 13.83 0.47
CA TYR A 53 1.42 14.09 0.79
C TYR A 53 2.01 12.91 1.59
N GLY A 54 3.29 12.63 1.33
CA GLY A 54 3.98 11.54 1.98
C GLY A 54 4.45 11.93 3.37
N THR A 55 4.09 11.14 4.37
CA THR A 55 4.65 11.23 5.73
C THR A 55 5.51 10.02 6.02
N ARG A 56 6.59 10.22 6.80
CA ARG A 56 7.50 9.17 7.20
C ARG A 56 7.52 9.08 8.72
N SER A 57 7.38 7.87 9.24
CA SER A 57 7.52 7.56 10.65
C SER A 57 8.48 6.36 10.82
N PRO A 58 9.01 6.13 12.02
CA PRO A 58 9.79 4.93 12.31
C PRO A 58 9.04 3.62 12.01
N ASP A 59 7.71 3.64 12.14
CA ASP A 59 6.87 2.45 11.96
C ASP A 59 6.55 2.19 10.48
N ARG A 60 6.18 3.24 9.73
CA ARG A 60 5.85 3.16 8.30
C ARG A 60 5.83 4.54 7.63
N ASN A 61 5.76 4.55 6.29
CA ASN A 61 5.49 5.78 5.54
C ASN A 61 4.06 5.73 4.99
N ASP A 62 3.29 6.80 5.14
CA ASP A 62 1.88 6.88 4.73
C ASP A 62 1.68 7.97 3.66
N CYS A 63 0.73 7.74 2.76
CA CYS A 63 0.13 8.79 1.94
C CYS A 63 -1.16 9.26 2.61
N ILE A 64 -1.18 10.52 3.06
CA ILE A 64 -2.30 11.19 3.73
C ILE A 64 -2.83 12.38 2.96
#